data_AF-A0A838JST3-F1
#
_entry.id   AF-A0A838JST3-F1
#
_cell.length_a   1.000
_cell.length_b   1.000
_cell.length_c   1.000
_cell.angle_alpha   90.00
_cell.angle_beta   90.00
_cell.angle_gamma   90.00
#
_symmetry.space_group_name_H-M   'P 1'
#
loop_
_entity.id
_entity.type
_entity.pdbx_description
1 polymer ?
#
loop_
_entity_poly.entity_id
_entity_poly.type
_entity_poly.pdbx_seq_one_letter_code
_entity_poly.pdbx_strand_id
1 'polypeptide(L)'
;SINLEKFYREETGDVDWDDLRETVHTAIRFLDNVIEQNNYPLDEIDRMSRGNRRIGLGVMGFADLLIKLGITYDSEEGLAFAERMMKFVDDEAWEESRALADERGVMPNYEGSRHEARGDRVRNATVTTIAPTGTISMIAGCSGGIEPLFAVAFMRRQADMEMPDVNPEFVKLAKERGFYSEDLMRSVAEHGSVRDVEEVPDDVRSVWVTSHDISSEWHVRMQAAFQKYTSMGISKTINLPNEASVEDVEDAYRQAYALNCKGIAVYRDGSRDAQVLSTGKTGGEKPTMTPASPGAPTAPPVTPPAAEGKGQTFSSLAEARNGRPRTLTGVTKKIRTGHGSMYVTMNDDEFGPRECFVILGKPGGTAAAFSDALGRMITMALTHGADPAEVVHQLRGIQDGHPAGVGPSAVLSVPDGVARAMSEHYLIEDSLPDTRELPIIGACPDCGSGLTRQEGCVVCHSCGYSKCS
;
A
#
# COMPACT_ATOMS: atom_id res chain seq x y z
N SER A 1 1.66 -13.97 -4.13
CA SER A 1 1.56 -13.77 -5.58
C SER A 1 2.84 -14.24 -6.23
N ILE A 2 2.76 -14.76 -7.46
CA ILE A 2 3.92 -15.18 -8.25
C ILE A 2 4.48 -13.98 -8.99
N ASN A 3 5.79 -13.74 -8.93
CA ASN A 3 6.44 -12.73 -9.76
C ASN A 3 6.74 -13.31 -11.15
N LEU A 4 5.96 -12.92 -12.14
CA LEU A 4 6.04 -13.46 -13.51
C LEU A 4 7.36 -13.11 -14.22
N GLU A 5 7.96 -11.98 -13.87
CA GLU A 5 9.24 -11.51 -14.44
C GLU A 5 10.40 -12.49 -14.20
N LYS A 6 10.34 -13.29 -13.12
CA LYS A 6 11.39 -14.27 -12.77
C LYS A 6 11.38 -15.53 -13.64
N PHE A 7 10.33 -15.74 -14.42
CA PHE A 7 10.21 -16.90 -15.31
C PHE A 7 10.64 -16.58 -16.74
N TYR A 8 11.13 -15.38 -17.04
CA TYR A 8 11.67 -15.09 -18.37
C TYR A 8 13.04 -15.76 -18.57
N ARG A 9 13.20 -16.54 -19.64
CA ARG A 9 14.49 -17.12 -20.06
C ARG A 9 15.08 -16.32 -21.21
N GLU A 10 16.24 -15.70 -20.98
CA GLU A 10 16.97 -14.96 -22.03
C GLU A 10 17.40 -15.86 -23.19
N GLU A 11 17.69 -17.15 -22.94
CA GLU A 11 18.17 -18.07 -23.98
C GLU A 11 17.09 -18.41 -25.02
N THR A 12 15.82 -18.48 -24.58
CA THR A 12 14.69 -18.82 -25.46
C THR A 12 13.86 -17.60 -25.85
N GLY A 13 13.98 -16.49 -25.12
CA GLY A 13 13.12 -15.32 -25.29
C GLY A 13 11.66 -15.61 -24.96
N ASP A 14 11.38 -16.59 -24.09
CA ASP A 14 10.03 -17.00 -23.70
C ASP A 14 10.00 -17.30 -22.19
N VAL A 15 8.80 -17.55 -21.68
CA VAL A 15 8.53 -17.96 -20.31
C VAL A 15 8.98 -19.41 -20.08
N ASP A 16 9.58 -19.63 -18.92
CA ASP A 16 9.85 -20.93 -18.35
C ASP A 16 8.56 -21.57 -17.82
N TRP A 17 7.76 -22.13 -18.72
CA TRP A 17 6.45 -22.69 -18.38
C TRP A 17 6.55 -23.86 -17.39
N ASP A 18 7.65 -24.62 -17.40
CA ASP A 18 7.84 -25.75 -16.50
C ASP A 18 8.13 -25.29 -15.05
N ASP A 19 9.05 -24.34 -14.85
CA ASP A 19 9.31 -23.77 -13.51
C ASP A 19 8.09 -22.99 -12.99
N LEU A 20 7.37 -22.30 -13.87
CA LEU A 20 6.13 -21.63 -13.51
C LEU A 20 5.07 -22.65 -13.03
N ARG A 21 4.94 -23.80 -13.70
CA ARG A 21 4.06 -24.90 -13.29
C ARG A 21 4.39 -25.38 -11.88
N GLU A 22 5.64 -25.73 -11.64
CA GLU A 22 6.10 -26.23 -10.34
C GLU A 22 5.88 -25.18 -9.23
N THR A 23 6.10 -23.90 -9.54
CA THR A 23 5.84 -22.80 -8.63
C THR A 23 4.35 -22.64 -8.33
N VAL A 24 3.47 -22.74 -9.34
CA VAL A 24 2.01 -22.68 -9.14
C VAL A 24 1.55 -23.80 -8.22
N HIS A 25 1.97 -25.04 -8.47
CA HIS A 25 1.60 -26.20 -7.65
C HIS A 25 2.09 -26.03 -6.21
N THR A 26 3.34 -25.62 -6.04
CA THR A 26 3.92 -25.33 -4.72
C THR A 26 3.13 -24.24 -3.98
N ALA A 27 2.75 -23.17 -4.68
CA ALA A 27 2.00 -22.07 -4.12
C ALA A 27 0.58 -22.48 -3.69
N ILE A 28 -0.11 -23.31 -4.48
CA ILE A 28 -1.44 -23.83 -4.12
C ILE A 28 -1.38 -24.70 -2.88
N ARG A 29 -0.41 -25.63 -2.81
CA ARG A 29 -0.19 -26.45 -1.61
C ARG A 29 0.17 -25.60 -0.40
N PHE A 30 1.00 -24.58 -0.57
CA PHE A 30 1.34 -23.64 0.48
C PHE A 30 0.11 -22.91 1.00
N LEU A 31 -0.73 -22.37 0.11
CA LEU A 31 -1.97 -21.67 0.49
C LEU A 31 -2.98 -22.62 1.16
N ASP A 32 -3.10 -23.88 0.71
CA ASP A 32 -3.95 -24.88 1.39
C ASP A 32 -3.44 -25.19 2.81
N ASN A 33 -2.12 -25.28 2.99
CA ASN A 33 -1.52 -25.46 4.32
C ASN A 33 -1.76 -24.25 5.24
N VAL A 34 -1.77 -23.02 4.70
CA VAL A 34 -2.05 -21.82 5.49
C VAL A 34 -3.43 -21.88 6.13
N ILE A 35 -4.44 -22.45 5.45
CA ILE A 35 -5.77 -22.64 6.05
C ILE A 35 -5.70 -23.52 7.31
N GLU A 36 -4.82 -24.52 7.33
CA GLU A 36 -4.65 -25.37 8.51
C GLU A 36 -3.93 -24.66 9.65
N GLN A 37 -2.87 -23.93 9.32
CA GLN A 37 -1.99 -23.28 10.29
C GLN A 37 -2.53 -21.96 10.83
N ASN A 38 -3.43 -21.31 10.11
CA ASN A 38 -3.92 -20.00 10.50
C ASN A 38 -4.77 -20.07 11.77
N ASN A 39 -4.57 -19.09 12.67
CA ASN A 39 -5.40 -18.92 13.84
C ASN A 39 -6.50 -17.90 13.52
N TYR A 40 -7.74 -18.36 13.42
CA TYR A 40 -8.86 -17.49 13.08
C TYR A 40 -9.46 -16.86 14.33
N PRO A 41 -9.78 -15.55 14.30
CA PRO A 41 -10.19 -14.83 15.51
C PRO A 41 -11.61 -15.18 15.98
N LEU A 42 -12.46 -15.70 15.09
CA LEU A 42 -13.85 -16.06 15.36
C LEU A 42 -14.14 -17.47 14.81
N ASP A 43 -14.90 -18.26 15.56
CA ASP A 43 -15.24 -19.64 15.21
C ASP A 43 -16.02 -19.73 13.89
N GLU A 44 -16.83 -18.73 13.56
CA GLU A 44 -17.54 -18.64 12.29
C GLU A 44 -16.57 -18.50 11.11
N ILE A 45 -15.50 -17.73 11.28
CA ILE A 45 -14.47 -17.56 10.25
C ILE A 45 -13.67 -18.84 10.10
N ASP A 46 -13.30 -19.49 11.21
CA ASP A 46 -12.59 -20.77 11.21
C ASP A 46 -13.40 -21.83 10.44
N ARG A 47 -14.66 -22.03 10.84
CA ARG A 47 -15.58 -22.99 10.21
C ARG A 47 -15.74 -22.75 8.73
N MET A 48 -15.95 -21.49 8.32
CA MET A 48 -16.12 -21.16 6.90
C MET A 48 -14.82 -21.29 6.10
N SER A 49 -13.68 -20.93 6.68
CA SER A 49 -12.39 -21.00 6.00
C SER A 49 -11.94 -22.45 5.82
N ARG A 50 -12.05 -23.27 6.87
CA ARG A 50 -11.75 -24.71 6.80
C ARG A 50 -12.77 -25.49 5.98
N GLY A 51 -14.04 -25.06 5.99
CA GLY A 51 -15.13 -25.70 5.24
C GLY A 51 -15.05 -25.46 3.73
N ASN A 52 -14.85 -24.20 3.30
CA ASN A 52 -14.78 -23.87 1.87
C ASN A 52 -13.36 -23.94 1.30
N ARG A 53 -12.34 -23.79 2.15
CA ARG A 53 -10.92 -23.80 1.77
C ARG A 53 -10.60 -22.85 0.61
N ARG A 54 -11.19 -21.65 0.64
CA ARG A 54 -10.96 -20.63 -0.38
C ARG A 54 -9.53 -20.12 -0.29
N ILE A 55 -8.80 -20.26 -1.38
CA ILE A 55 -7.49 -19.64 -1.57
C ILE A 55 -7.53 -18.72 -2.79
N GLY A 56 -6.47 -17.94 -2.94
CA GLY A 56 -6.35 -16.93 -3.97
C GLY A 56 -4.91 -16.71 -4.38
N LEU A 57 -4.42 -17.52 -5.30
CA LEU A 57 -3.16 -17.32 -5.97
C LEU A 57 -3.30 -16.19 -7.00
N GLY A 58 -2.45 -15.18 -6.88
CA GLY A 58 -2.35 -14.07 -7.82
C GLY A 58 -0.97 -13.95 -8.42
N VAL A 59 -0.81 -13.00 -9.34
CA VAL A 59 0.44 -12.68 -10.02
C VAL A 59 0.89 -11.25 -9.72
N MET A 60 2.15 -10.95 -9.96
CA MET A 60 2.76 -9.62 -10.00
C MET A 60 3.89 -9.58 -11.03
N GLY A 61 4.43 -8.40 -11.36
CA GLY A 61 5.51 -8.25 -12.33
C GLY A 61 5.11 -8.52 -13.78
N PHE A 62 3.81 -8.38 -14.12
CA PHE A 62 3.31 -8.65 -15.46
C PHE A 62 3.85 -7.65 -16.49
N ALA A 63 3.92 -6.36 -16.15
CA ALA A 63 4.46 -5.35 -17.05
C ALA A 63 5.95 -5.57 -17.33
N ASP A 64 6.73 -5.93 -16.30
CA ASP A 64 8.16 -6.22 -16.48
C ASP A 64 8.39 -7.46 -17.37
N LEU A 65 7.53 -8.49 -17.25
CA LEU A 65 7.58 -9.65 -18.14
C LEU A 65 7.27 -9.26 -19.59
N LEU A 66 6.23 -8.45 -19.83
CA LEU A 66 5.91 -7.97 -21.18
C LEU A 66 7.08 -7.16 -21.77
N ILE A 67 7.75 -6.34 -20.95
CA ILE A 67 8.94 -5.60 -21.36
C ILE A 67 10.05 -6.53 -21.82
N LYS A 68 10.34 -7.59 -21.07
CA LYS A 68 11.35 -8.59 -21.42
C LYS A 68 11.01 -9.37 -22.69
N LEU A 69 9.72 -9.64 -22.92
CA LEU A 69 9.22 -10.30 -24.13
C LEU A 69 9.12 -9.36 -25.34
N GLY A 70 9.25 -8.04 -25.14
CA GLY A 70 9.05 -7.06 -26.21
C GLY A 70 7.59 -6.90 -26.63
N ILE A 71 6.64 -7.22 -25.76
CA ILE A 71 5.20 -7.16 -26.04
C ILE A 71 4.62 -5.86 -25.48
N THR A 72 3.90 -5.10 -26.31
CA THR A 72 3.18 -3.89 -25.87
C THR A 72 1.99 -4.25 -24.99
N TYR A 73 1.86 -3.59 -23.84
CA TYR A 73 0.78 -3.84 -22.87
C TYR A 73 -0.61 -3.59 -23.46
N ASP A 74 -0.83 -2.44 -24.09
CA ASP A 74 -2.10 -2.00 -24.69
C ASP A 74 -2.23 -2.45 -26.16
N SER A 75 -2.00 -3.75 -26.41
CA SER A 75 -2.09 -4.35 -27.74
C SER A 75 -2.90 -5.65 -27.74
N GLU A 76 -3.39 -6.07 -28.91
CA GLU A 76 -4.07 -7.37 -29.05
C GLU A 76 -3.15 -8.54 -28.69
N GLU A 77 -1.86 -8.44 -29.00
CA GLU A 77 -0.85 -9.42 -28.61
C GLU A 77 -0.68 -9.47 -27.09
N GLY A 78 -0.62 -8.31 -26.43
CA GLY A 78 -0.58 -8.18 -24.96
C GLY A 78 -1.81 -8.80 -24.29
N LEU A 79 -3.01 -8.58 -24.83
CA LEU A 79 -4.23 -9.21 -24.35
C LEU A 79 -4.22 -10.74 -24.55
N ALA A 80 -3.82 -11.21 -25.73
CA ALA A 80 -3.73 -12.64 -26.01
C ALA A 80 -2.71 -13.33 -25.09
N PHE A 81 -1.58 -12.68 -24.82
CA PHE A 81 -0.58 -13.17 -23.89
C PHE A 81 -1.08 -13.16 -22.43
N ALA A 82 -1.78 -12.10 -22.00
CA ALA A 82 -2.42 -12.04 -20.70
C ALA A 82 -3.41 -13.21 -20.48
N GLU A 83 -4.24 -13.50 -21.48
CA GLU A 83 -5.16 -14.65 -21.45
C GLU A 83 -4.39 -15.97 -21.36
N ARG A 84 -3.37 -16.18 -22.21
CA ARG A 84 -2.54 -17.38 -22.19
C ARG A 84 -1.88 -17.59 -20.83
N MET A 85 -1.30 -16.53 -20.27
CA MET A 85 -0.60 -16.55 -18.99
C MET A 85 -1.55 -16.89 -17.84
N MET A 86 -2.66 -16.17 -17.71
CA MET A 86 -3.59 -16.40 -16.61
C MET A 86 -4.32 -17.74 -16.74
N LYS A 87 -4.64 -18.16 -17.98
CA LYS A 87 -5.18 -19.50 -18.23
C LYS A 87 -4.25 -20.59 -17.73
N PHE A 88 -2.96 -20.49 -18.06
CA PHE A 88 -1.97 -21.45 -17.60
C PHE A 88 -1.92 -21.52 -16.07
N VAL A 89 -1.81 -20.37 -15.40
CA VAL A 89 -1.79 -20.30 -13.93
C VAL A 89 -3.06 -20.89 -13.32
N ASP A 90 -4.25 -20.61 -13.87
CA ASP A 90 -5.52 -21.13 -13.35
C ASP A 90 -5.70 -22.63 -13.59
N ASP A 91 -5.36 -23.12 -14.79
CA ASP A 91 -5.42 -24.54 -15.13
C ASP A 91 -4.53 -25.36 -14.18
N GLU A 92 -3.26 -24.97 -14.02
CA GLU A 92 -2.31 -25.65 -13.14
C GLU A 92 -2.70 -25.52 -11.66
N ALA A 93 -3.31 -24.39 -11.27
CA ALA A 93 -3.80 -24.21 -9.91
C ALA A 93 -4.97 -25.14 -9.58
N TRP A 94 -5.90 -25.33 -10.53
CA TRP A 94 -6.97 -26.32 -10.40
C TRP A 94 -6.44 -27.74 -10.40
N GLU A 95 -5.42 -28.05 -11.20
CA GLU A 95 -4.82 -29.38 -11.25
C GLU A 95 -4.20 -29.76 -9.90
N GLU A 96 -3.40 -28.86 -9.28
CA GLU A 96 -2.89 -29.14 -7.94
C GLU A 96 -4.02 -29.22 -6.90
N SER A 97 -5.11 -28.43 -7.04
CA SER A 97 -6.26 -28.57 -6.13
C SER A 97 -6.96 -29.92 -6.25
N ARG A 98 -7.00 -30.53 -7.44
CA ARG A 98 -7.50 -31.91 -7.65
C ARG A 98 -6.54 -32.94 -7.06
N ALA A 99 -5.24 -32.80 -7.31
CA ALA A 99 -4.22 -33.67 -6.74
C ALA A 99 -4.27 -33.67 -5.20
N LEU A 100 -4.42 -32.48 -4.60
CA LEU A 100 -4.64 -32.32 -3.15
C LEU A 100 -5.94 -32.96 -2.67
N ALA A 101 -6.98 -32.99 -3.50
CA ALA A 101 -8.25 -33.64 -3.15
C ALA A 101 -8.11 -35.17 -3.09
N ASP A 102 -7.26 -35.74 -3.94
CA ASP A 102 -6.93 -37.17 -3.90
C ASP A 102 -6.04 -37.52 -2.70
N GLU A 103 -5.10 -36.65 -2.35
CA GLU A 103 -4.22 -36.84 -1.18
C GLU A 103 -4.96 -36.62 0.17
N ARG A 104 -5.78 -35.57 0.26
CA ARG A 104 -6.29 -35.04 1.54
C ARG A 104 -7.81 -35.02 1.65
N GLY A 105 -8.52 -35.47 0.62
CA GLY A 105 -9.96 -35.34 0.47
C GLY A 105 -10.40 -33.98 -0.10
N VAL A 106 -11.60 -33.95 -0.68
CA VAL A 106 -12.25 -32.72 -1.18
C VAL A 106 -12.50 -31.71 -0.03
N MET A 107 -12.80 -30.46 -0.38
CA MET A 107 -13.22 -29.47 0.63
C MET A 107 -14.42 -29.97 1.46
N PRO A 108 -14.51 -29.69 2.77
CA PRO A 108 -15.64 -30.18 3.58
C PRO A 108 -17.03 -29.75 3.09
N ASN A 109 -17.17 -28.53 2.57
CA ASN A 109 -18.44 -28.02 2.03
C ASN A 109 -18.64 -28.38 0.53
N TYR A 110 -18.19 -29.57 0.12
CA TYR A 110 -18.30 -30.04 -1.27
C TYR A 110 -19.73 -30.34 -1.69
N GLU A 111 -20.50 -31.02 -0.83
CA GLU A 111 -21.90 -31.35 -1.08
C GLU A 111 -22.74 -30.07 -1.22
N GLY A 112 -23.58 -30.01 -2.26
CA GLY A 112 -24.37 -28.84 -2.63
C GLY A 112 -23.59 -27.73 -3.34
N SER A 113 -22.29 -27.92 -3.62
CA SER A 113 -21.46 -26.93 -4.30
C SER A 113 -21.57 -27.01 -5.83
N ARG A 114 -21.14 -25.94 -6.51
CA ARG A 114 -20.99 -25.94 -7.98
C ARG A 114 -19.92 -26.94 -8.48
N HIS A 115 -19.03 -27.41 -7.61
CA HIS A 115 -18.01 -28.39 -7.96
C HIS A 115 -18.60 -29.80 -7.98
N GLU A 116 -19.42 -30.13 -6.97
CA GLU A 116 -20.19 -31.39 -6.96
C GLU A 116 -21.13 -31.47 -8.16
N ALA A 117 -21.88 -30.41 -8.47
CA ALA A 117 -22.78 -30.40 -9.63
C ALA A 117 -22.07 -30.63 -10.97
N ARG A 118 -20.75 -30.37 -11.03
CA ARG A 118 -19.89 -30.62 -12.20
C ARG A 118 -19.13 -31.95 -12.12
N GLY A 119 -19.16 -32.64 -10.99
CA GLY A 119 -18.36 -33.84 -10.73
C GLY A 119 -16.86 -33.56 -10.57
N ASP A 120 -16.46 -32.30 -10.37
CA ASP A 120 -15.05 -31.90 -10.25
C ASP A 120 -14.61 -32.05 -8.78
N ARG A 121 -13.73 -33.01 -8.48
CA ARG A 121 -13.28 -33.30 -7.11
C ARG A 121 -12.09 -32.43 -6.76
N VAL A 122 -12.33 -31.34 -6.02
CA VAL A 122 -11.32 -30.32 -5.70
C VAL A 122 -11.15 -30.11 -4.20
N ARG A 123 -9.93 -29.75 -3.79
CA ARG A 123 -9.60 -29.42 -2.40
C ARG A 123 -10.06 -28.03 -2.00
N ASN A 124 -10.17 -27.10 -2.95
CA ASN A 124 -10.42 -25.68 -2.69
C ASN A 124 -11.65 -25.18 -3.45
N ALA A 125 -12.50 -24.37 -2.81
CA ALA A 125 -13.66 -23.79 -3.49
C ALA A 125 -13.26 -22.78 -4.59
N THR A 126 -12.12 -22.11 -4.42
CA THR A 126 -11.52 -21.15 -5.35
C THR A 126 -10.01 -21.26 -5.28
N VAL A 127 -9.32 -21.03 -6.40
CA VAL A 127 -7.85 -21.13 -6.46
C VAL A 127 -7.14 -19.82 -6.78
N THR A 128 -7.74 -18.93 -7.58
CA THR A 128 -7.08 -17.74 -8.14
C THR A 128 -7.78 -16.42 -7.79
N THR A 129 -6.99 -15.40 -7.47
CA THR A 129 -7.42 -14.00 -7.29
C THR A 129 -6.23 -13.07 -7.50
N ILE A 130 -6.45 -11.89 -8.08
CA ILE A 130 -5.38 -10.89 -8.21
C ILE A 130 -5.62 -9.81 -7.16
N ALA A 131 -4.93 -9.91 -6.03
CA ALA A 131 -4.97 -8.92 -4.96
C ALA A 131 -3.98 -7.76 -5.24
N PRO A 132 -4.15 -6.59 -4.59
CA PRO A 132 -3.13 -5.55 -4.63
C PRO A 132 -1.80 -6.08 -4.08
N THR A 133 -0.71 -5.83 -4.79
CA THR A 133 0.62 -6.31 -4.39
C THR A 133 1.57 -5.19 -3.98
N GLY A 134 1.08 -3.98 -3.69
CA GLY A 134 1.93 -2.79 -3.50
C GLY A 134 3.17 -3.02 -2.62
N THR A 135 2.99 -3.52 -1.40
CA THR A 135 4.14 -3.78 -0.50
C THR A 135 5.05 -4.90 -1.00
N ILE A 136 4.49 -6.02 -1.47
CA ILE A 136 5.29 -7.20 -1.85
C ILE A 136 5.99 -7.02 -3.21
N SER A 137 5.43 -6.22 -4.12
CA SER A 137 6.06 -5.90 -5.40
C SER A 137 7.20 -4.90 -5.22
N MET A 138 7.09 -3.96 -4.26
CA MET A 138 8.23 -3.13 -3.85
C MET A 138 9.37 -3.95 -3.24
N ILE A 139 9.05 -4.95 -2.41
CA ILE A 139 10.06 -5.88 -1.85
C ILE A 139 10.72 -6.70 -2.97
N ALA A 140 9.94 -7.17 -3.94
CA ALA A 140 10.42 -7.96 -5.07
C ALA A 140 11.08 -7.12 -6.18
N GLY A 141 10.95 -5.80 -6.14
CA GLY A 141 11.46 -4.89 -7.17
C GLY A 141 10.78 -5.04 -8.53
N CYS A 142 9.47 -5.29 -8.57
CA CYS A 142 8.70 -5.49 -9.80
C CYS A 142 7.40 -4.67 -9.81
N SER A 143 6.72 -4.66 -10.96
CA SER A 143 5.40 -4.05 -11.13
C SER A 143 4.35 -4.75 -10.26
N GLY A 144 3.33 -3.98 -9.87
CA GLY A 144 2.27 -4.48 -9.00
C GLY A 144 1.22 -5.26 -9.77
N GLY A 145 0.83 -6.44 -9.30
CA GLY A 145 -0.28 -7.20 -9.86
C GLY A 145 -0.18 -7.38 -11.38
N ILE A 146 -1.25 -6.97 -12.06
CA ILE A 146 -1.31 -6.86 -13.52
C ILE A 146 -1.27 -5.39 -13.97
N GLU A 147 -0.76 -4.49 -13.16
CA GLU A 147 -0.66 -3.08 -13.50
C GLU A 147 0.46 -2.84 -14.52
N PRO A 148 0.28 -1.87 -15.45
CA PRO A 148 1.39 -1.32 -16.21
C PRO A 148 2.36 -0.60 -15.26
N LEU A 149 3.52 -0.18 -15.78
CA LEU A 149 4.41 0.69 -15.01
C LEU A 149 3.67 1.99 -14.65
N PHE A 150 3.85 2.48 -13.43
CA PHE A 150 3.27 3.79 -13.06
C PHE A 150 4.07 4.93 -13.73
N ALA A 151 5.40 4.81 -13.72
CA ALA A 151 6.32 5.70 -14.38
C ALA A 151 7.59 4.93 -14.77
N VAL A 152 8.21 5.28 -15.90
CA VAL A 152 9.54 4.77 -16.29
C VAL A 152 10.63 5.45 -15.45
N ALA A 153 10.39 6.70 -15.04
CA ALA A 153 11.25 7.48 -14.16
C ALA A 153 10.45 8.45 -13.30
N PHE A 154 10.93 8.74 -12.10
CA PHE A 154 10.38 9.77 -11.21
C PHE A 154 11.49 10.62 -10.60
N MET A 155 11.20 11.88 -10.29
CA MET A 155 12.17 12.76 -9.64
C MET A 155 12.24 12.47 -8.14
N ARG A 156 13.43 12.12 -7.64
CA ARG A 156 13.67 11.91 -6.21
C ARG A 156 14.50 13.05 -5.65
N ARG A 157 13.98 13.70 -4.61
CA ARG A 157 14.68 14.79 -3.92
C ARG A 157 15.59 14.24 -2.82
N GLN A 158 16.90 14.41 -2.97
CA GLN A 158 17.92 13.98 -2.01
C GLN A 158 18.87 15.15 -1.70
N ALA A 159 18.97 15.54 -0.43
CA ALA A 159 19.90 16.58 0.04
C ALA A 159 19.87 17.89 -0.79
N ASP A 160 18.67 18.40 -1.06
CA ASP A 160 18.40 19.61 -1.87
C ASP A 160 18.83 19.55 -3.34
N MET A 161 19.18 18.37 -3.84
CA MET A 161 19.27 18.07 -5.26
C MET A 161 18.08 17.22 -5.70
N GLU A 162 17.50 17.57 -6.85
CA GLU A 162 16.58 16.71 -7.56
C GLU A 162 17.38 15.81 -8.50
N MET A 163 17.28 14.50 -8.29
CA MET A 163 17.89 13.51 -9.16
C MET A 163 16.81 12.63 -9.81
N PRO A 164 16.92 12.35 -11.11
CA PRO A 164 16.03 11.40 -11.76
C PRO A 164 16.29 9.99 -11.21
N ASP A 165 15.26 9.36 -10.65
CA ASP A 165 15.22 7.96 -10.27
C ASP A 165 14.54 7.20 -11.42
N VAL A 166 15.36 6.69 -12.35
CA VAL A 166 14.94 6.02 -13.57
C VAL A 166 14.96 4.51 -13.34
N ASN A 167 13.99 3.78 -13.89
CA ASN A 167 13.98 2.32 -13.86
C ASN A 167 15.35 1.78 -14.31
N PRO A 168 16.07 1.02 -13.45
CA PRO A 168 17.43 0.55 -13.76
C PRO A 168 17.52 -0.27 -15.05
N GLU A 169 16.48 -1.04 -15.38
CA GLU A 169 16.43 -1.85 -16.59
C GLU A 169 16.27 -0.97 -17.84
N PHE A 170 15.55 0.15 -17.75
CA PHE A 170 15.46 1.13 -18.84
C PHE A 170 16.82 1.80 -19.08
N VAL A 171 17.53 2.18 -18.01
CA VAL A 171 18.88 2.75 -18.11
C VAL A 171 19.86 1.77 -18.75
N LYS A 172 19.80 0.50 -18.33
CA LYS A 172 20.62 -0.57 -18.90
C LYS A 172 20.35 -0.72 -20.39
N LEU A 173 19.07 -0.85 -20.78
CA LEU A 173 18.66 -0.93 -22.18
C LEU A 173 19.13 0.26 -23.01
N ALA A 174 18.97 1.49 -22.48
CA ALA A 174 19.38 2.72 -23.15
C ALA A 174 20.89 2.77 -23.41
N LYS A 175 21.69 2.29 -22.44
CA LYS A 175 23.16 2.19 -22.59
C LYS A 175 23.55 1.13 -23.60
N GLU A 176 22.93 -0.05 -23.53
CA GLU A 176 23.20 -1.17 -24.45
C GLU A 176 22.87 -0.82 -25.90
N ARG A 177 21.78 -0.08 -26.13
CA ARG A 177 21.33 0.34 -27.46
C ARG A 177 21.85 1.71 -27.90
N GLY A 178 22.68 2.36 -27.09
CA GLY A 178 23.41 3.58 -27.46
C GLY A 178 22.57 4.85 -27.57
N PHE A 179 21.35 4.88 -27.01
CA PHE A 179 20.51 6.09 -26.97
C PHE A 179 20.51 6.81 -25.61
N TYR A 180 21.30 6.32 -24.65
CA TYR A 180 21.43 6.94 -23.33
C TYR A 180 22.10 8.34 -23.39
N SER A 181 21.46 9.32 -22.76
CA SER A 181 22.08 10.61 -22.38
C SER A 181 21.51 11.09 -21.04
N GLU A 182 22.27 11.90 -20.28
CA GLU A 182 21.77 12.47 -19.02
C GLU A 182 20.56 13.39 -19.25
N ASP A 183 20.55 14.13 -20.37
CA ASP A 183 19.44 15.00 -20.75
C ASP A 183 18.19 14.19 -21.11
N LEU A 184 18.35 13.05 -21.79
CA LEU A 184 17.25 12.12 -22.05
C LEU A 184 16.67 11.58 -20.75
N MET A 185 17.51 11.07 -19.83
CA MET A 185 17.03 10.54 -18.55
C MET A 185 16.28 11.58 -17.72
N ARG A 186 16.73 12.84 -17.76
CA ARG A 186 16.04 13.97 -17.12
C ARG A 186 14.69 14.21 -17.79
N SER A 187 14.63 14.27 -19.12
CA SER A 187 13.40 14.44 -19.88
C SER A 187 12.38 13.34 -19.60
N VAL A 188 12.81 12.07 -19.58
CA VAL A 188 11.96 10.92 -19.22
C VAL A 188 11.45 11.03 -17.78
N ALA A 189 12.27 11.51 -16.83
CA ALA A 189 11.86 11.68 -15.44
C ALA A 189 10.87 12.84 -15.23
N GLU A 190 10.96 13.90 -16.03
CA GLU A 190 10.00 15.00 -16.03
C GLU A 190 8.64 14.58 -16.61
N HIS A 191 8.66 13.81 -17.72
CA HIS A 191 7.45 13.34 -18.39
C HIS A 191 6.82 12.12 -17.69
N GLY A 192 7.61 11.29 -17.04
CA GLY A 192 7.19 10.02 -16.42
C GLY A 192 7.02 8.86 -17.42
N SER A 193 6.92 9.16 -18.71
CA SER A 193 6.70 8.24 -19.83
C SER A 193 7.74 8.44 -20.92
N VAL A 194 7.91 7.43 -21.77
CA VAL A 194 8.76 7.48 -22.97
C VAL A 194 7.97 7.52 -24.28
N ARG A 195 6.63 7.44 -24.23
CA ARG A 195 5.79 7.27 -25.43
C ARG A 195 5.93 8.42 -26.43
N ASP A 196 6.11 9.64 -25.94
CA ASP A 196 6.24 10.85 -26.76
C ASP A 196 7.69 11.37 -26.87
N VAL A 197 8.69 10.57 -26.49
CA VAL A 197 10.10 11.01 -26.45
C VAL A 197 10.84 10.54 -27.72
N GLU A 198 10.95 11.40 -28.74
CA GLU A 198 11.48 11.04 -30.08
C GLU A 198 12.90 10.45 -30.07
N GLU A 199 13.71 10.78 -29.07
CA GLU A 199 15.07 10.23 -28.90
C GLU A 199 15.07 8.75 -28.48
N VAL A 200 13.94 8.21 -28.00
CA VAL A 200 13.77 6.80 -27.67
C VAL A 200 13.28 6.04 -28.90
N PRO A 201 13.93 4.92 -29.29
CA PRO A 201 13.50 4.12 -30.45
C PRO A 201 12.04 3.66 -30.36
N ASP A 202 11.32 3.65 -31.48
CA ASP A 202 9.88 3.33 -31.58
C ASP A 202 9.51 1.99 -30.92
N ASP A 203 10.33 0.96 -31.12
CA ASP A 203 10.11 -0.35 -30.54
C ASP A 203 10.22 -0.33 -29.02
N VAL A 204 11.13 0.49 -28.47
CA VAL A 204 11.26 0.71 -27.02
C VAL A 204 10.07 1.52 -26.50
N ARG A 205 9.67 2.60 -27.19
CA ARG A 205 8.51 3.42 -26.79
C ARG A 205 7.22 2.63 -26.73
N SER A 206 7.05 1.69 -27.66
CA SER A 206 5.86 0.85 -27.74
C SER A 206 5.71 -0.14 -26.57
N VAL A 207 6.81 -0.51 -25.92
CA VAL A 207 6.81 -1.54 -24.87
C VAL A 207 6.88 -0.92 -23.47
N TRP A 208 7.61 0.18 -23.31
CA TRP A 208 7.80 0.89 -22.05
C TRP A 208 6.68 1.87 -21.72
N VAL A 209 5.44 1.42 -21.87
CA VAL A 209 4.24 2.21 -21.60
C VAL A 209 3.92 2.28 -20.10
N THR A 210 3.36 3.40 -19.69
CA THR A 210 2.92 3.68 -18.33
C THR A 210 1.40 3.70 -18.21
N SER A 211 0.89 3.72 -16.98
CA SER A 211 -0.54 3.80 -16.70
C SER A 211 -1.23 5.01 -17.32
N HIS A 212 -0.51 6.10 -17.54
CA HIS A 212 -1.07 7.33 -18.12
C HIS A 212 -1.03 7.32 -19.65
N ASP A 213 -0.23 6.44 -20.25
CA ASP A 213 -0.16 6.26 -21.70
C ASP A 213 -1.29 5.39 -22.23
N ILE A 214 -1.94 4.61 -21.36
CA ILE A 214 -2.90 3.57 -21.74
C ILE A 214 -4.31 4.10 -21.57
N SER A 215 -5.16 3.95 -22.59
CA SER A 215 -6.56 4.36 -22.49
C SER A 215 -7.34 3.51 -21.49
N SER A 216 -8.40 4.08 -20.92
CA SER A 216 -9.32 3.36 -20.03
C SER A 216 -9.85 2.09 -20.68
N GLU A 217 -10.11 2.12 -21.98
CA GLU A 217 -10.54 0.97 -22.78
C GLU A 217 -9.56 -0.20 -22.66
N TRP A 218 -8.27 0.04 -22.92
CA TRP A 218 -7.23 -0.99 -22.85
C TRP A 218 -7.02 -1.49 -21.43
N HIS A 219 -7.09 -0.60 -20.43
CA HIS A 219 -7.05 -0.99 -19.01
C HIS A 219 -8.15 -2.00 -18.67
N VAL A 220 -9.39 -1.75 -19.10
CA VAL A 220 -10.54 -2.62 -18.83
C VAL A 220 -10.42 -3.93 -19.61
N ARG A 221 -10.03 -3.87 -20.88
CA ARG A 221 -9.82 -5.07 -21.72
C ARG A 221 -8.73 -5.98 -21.14
N MET A 222 -7.64 -5.42 -20.64
CA MET A 222 -6.59 -6.18 -19.98
C MET A 222 -7.09 -6.83 -18.68
N GLN A 223 -7.88 -6.12 -17.88
CA GLN A 223 -8.52 -6.74 -16.72
C GLN A 223 -9.42 -7.91 -17.13
N ALA A 224 -10.22 -7.73 -18.18
CA ALA A 224 -11.13 -8.74 -18.69
C ALA A 224 -10.40 -10.00 -19.16
N ALA A 225 -9.26 -9.84 -19.85
CA ALA A 225 -8.39 -10.94 -20.26
C ALA A 225 -7.99 -11.83 -19.07
N PHE A 226 -7.52 -11.24 -17.97
CA PHE A 226 -7.21 -11.98 -16.74
C PHE A 226 -8.46 -12.53 -16.04
N GLN A 227 -9.58 -11.79 -16.07
CA GLN A 227 -10.79 -12.16 -15.35
C GLN A 227 -11.43 -13.45 -15.86
N LYS A 228 -11.27 -13.76 -17.17
CA LYS A 228 -11.69 -15.03 -17.79
C LYS A 228 -11.16 -16.26 -17.05
N TYR A 229 -9.94 -16.16 -16.51
CA TYR A 229 -9.23 -17.25 -15.85
C TYR A 229 -8.89 -16.92 -14.39
N THR A 230 -9.77 -16.17 -13.71
CA THR A 230 -9.62 -15.87 -12.28
C THR A 230 -10.88 -16.29 -11.55
N SER A 231 -10.75 -17.15 -10.53
CA SER A 231 -11.87 -17.69 -9.73
C SER A 231 -12.62 -16.60 -8.97
N MET A 232 -11.88 -15.65 -8.38
CA MET A 232 -12.44 -14.52 -7.61
C MET A 232 -12.27 -13.19 -8.38
N GLY A 233 -12.19 -12.07 -7.66
CA GLY A 233 -12.01 -10.74 -8.24
C GLY A 233 -10.56 -10.41 -8.56
N ILE A 234 -10.40 -9.30 -9.26
CA ILE A 234 -9.13 -8.68 -9.62
C ILE A 234 -9.11 -7.26 -9.08
N SER A 235 -8.03 -6.90 -8.42
CA SER A 235 -7.71 -5.53 -8.03
C SER A 235 -6.74 -4.96 -9.05
N LYS A 236 -7.28 -4.35 -10.10
CA LYS A 236 -6.55 -3.57 -11.09
C LYS A 236 -7.16 -2.17 -11.16
N THR A 237 -6.31 -1.17 -11.22
CA THR A 237 -6.69 0.23 -11.36
C THR A 237 -6.87 0.58 -12.83
N ILE A 238 -8.02 1.16 -13.14
CA ILE A 238 -8.32 1.78 -14.42
C ILE A 238 -8.03 3.26 -14.25
N ASN A 239 -6.86 3.69 -14.73
CA ASN A 239 -6.45 5.09 -14.61
C ASN A 239 -7.10 5.91 -15.73
N LEU A 240 -7.65 7.06 -15.36
CA LEU A 240 -8.18 8.06 -16.29
C LEU A 240 -7.43 9.38 -16.08
N PRO A 241 -7.26 10.18 -17.15
CA PRO A 241 -6.63 11.48 -17.06
C PRO A 241 -7.47 12.46 -16.24
N ASN A 242 -6.86 13.58 -15.83
CA ASN A 242 -7.53 14.57 -14.97
C ASN A 242 -8.76 15.18 -15.66
N GLU A 243 -8.71 15.36 -16.96
CA GLU A 243 -9.80 15.91 -17.77
C GLU A 243 -10.96 14.93 -18.03
N ALA A 244 -10.84 13.66 -17.62
CA ALA A 244 -11.87 12.66 -17.88
C ALA A 244 -13.25 13.08 -17.33
N SER A 245 -14.27 12.90 -18.15
CA SER A 245 -15.65 13.29 -17.82
C SER A 245 -16.37 12.21 -17.02
N VAL A 246 -17.61 12.51 -16.60
CA VAL A 246 -18.48 11.51 -15.95
C VAL A 246 -18.82 10.40 -16.93
N GLU A 247 -19.03 10.73 -18.20
CA GLU A 247 -19.29 9.79 -19.29
C GLU A 247 -18.11 8.84 -19.50
N ASP A 248 -16.85 9.33 -19.46
CA ASP A 248 -15.66 8.47 -19.57
C ASP A 248 -15.59 7.43 -18.44
N VAL A 249 -15.95 7.84 -17.22
CA VAL A 249 -16.04 6.95 -16.06
C VAL A 249 -17.18 5.94 -16.25
N GLU A 250 -18.35 6.41 -16.67
CA GLU A 250 -19.51 5.55 -16.94
C GLU A 250 -19.19 4.49 -18.00
N ASP A 251 -18.52 4.87 -19.08
CA ASP A 251 -18.11 3.99 -20.17
C ASP A 251 -17.15 2.90 -19.69
N ALA A 252 -16.19 3.22 -18.79
CA ALA A 252 -15.33 2.22 -18.18
C ALA A 252 -16.13 1.17 -17.39
N TYR A 253 -17.14 1.59 -16.62
CA TYR A 253 -18.04 0.65 -15.90
C TYR A 253 -18.91 -0.16 -16.87
N ARG A 254 -19.49 0.47 -17.90
CA ARG A 254 -20.31 -0.22 -18.91
C ARG A 254 -19.51 -1.25 -19.69
N GLN A 255 -18.27 -0.91 -20.06
CA GLN A 255 -17.37 -1.82 -20.74
C GLN A 255 -16.97 -3.00 -19.83
N ALA A 256 -16.62 -2.74 -18.57
CA ALA A 256 -16.31 -3.80 -17.61
C ALA A 256 -17.48 -4.77 -17.44
N TYR A 257 -18.71 -4.24 -17.36
CA TYR A 257 -19.92 -5.05 -17.31
C TYR A 257 -20.09 -5.89 -18.60
N ALA A 258 -19.96 -5.27 -19.78
CA ALA A 258 -20.09 -5.95 -21.07
C ALA A 258 -19.06 -7.07 -21.27
N LEU A 259 -17.85 -6.90 -20.72
CA LEU A 259 -16.77 -7.87 -20.76
C LEU A 259 -16.81 -8.90 -19.62
N ASN A 260 -17.88 -8.93 -18.81
CA ASN A 260 -18.08 -9.84 -17.68
C ASN A 260 -17.01 -9.72 -16.58
N CYS A 261 -16.49 -8.51 -16.36
CA CYS A 261 -15.65 -8.23 -15.19
C CYS A 261 -16.49 -8.36 -13.90
N LYS A 262 -15.93 -9.01 -12.86
CA LYS A 262 -16.63 -9.19 -11.58
C LYS A 262 -16.65 -7.93 -10.70
N GLY A 263 -15.76 -6.98 -11.00
CA GLY A 263 -15.60 -5.71 -10.33
C GLY A 263 -14.62 -4.85 -11.11
N ILE A 264 -14.49 -3.58 -10.75
CA ILE A 264 -13.60 -2.62 -11.39
C ILE A 264 -13.22 -1.55 -10.35
N ALA A 265 -12.00 -1.03 -10.41
CA ALA A 265 -11.57 0.11 -9.62
C ALA A 265 -11.13 1.23 -10.56
N VAL A 266 -11.92 2.30 -10.62
CA VAL A 266 -11.61 3.47 -11.44
C VAL A 266 -10.89 4.51 -10.60
N TYR A 267 -9.80 5.06 -11.13
CA TYR A 267 -9.09 6.19 -10.56
C TYR A 267 -8.93 7.28 -11.60
N ARG A 268 -9.51 8.46 -11.34
CA ARG A 268 -9.33 9.66 -12.17
C ARG A 268 -8.21 10.50 -11.57
N ASP A 269 -7.24 10.86 -12.39
CA ASP A 269 -6.11 11.66 -11.94
C ASP A 269 -6.57 13.00 -11.33
N GLY A 270 -5.90 13.44 -10.27
CA GLY A 270 -6.28 14.62 -9.49
C GLY A 270 -7.61 14.55 -8.74
N SER A 271 -8.28 13.38 -8.66
CA SER A 271 -9.53 13.24 -7.89
C SER A 271 -9.32 13.15 -6.37
N ARG A 272 -8.07 13.16 -5.89
CA ARG A 272 -7.70 13.15 -4.46
C ARG A 272 -6.57 14.15 -4.23
N ASP A 273 -6.68 14.95 -3.18
CA ASP A 273 -5.72 16.01 -2.82
C ASP A 273 -4.31 15.49 -2.48
N ALA A 274 -4.20 14.20 -2.13
CA ALA A 274 -2.94 13.54 -1.86
C ALA A 274 -2.83 12.24 -2.69
N GLN A 275 -1.87 12.23 -3.61
CA GLN A 275 -1.53 11.06 -4.41
C GLN A 275 -0.28 10.40 -3.83
N VAL A 276 -0.32 9.06 -3.67
CA VAL A 276 0.84 8.30 -3.14
C VAL A 276 1.94 8.17 -4.20
N LEU A 277 1.56 8.21 -5.47
CA LEU A 277 2.45 8.16 -6.64
C LEU A 277 2.10 9.36 -7.52
N SER A 278 3.08 10.23 -7.81
CA SER A 278 2.91 11.40 -8.68
C SER A 278 4.06 11.47 -9.68
N THR A 279 3.78 11.82 -10.93
CA THR A 279 4.80 12.09 -11.96
C THR A 279 5.44 13.47 -11.75
N GLY A 280 6.60 13.73 -12.34
CA GLY A 280 7.34 15.01 -12.15
C GLY A 280 6.51 16.28 -12.41
N LYS A 281 5.55 16.24 -13.34
CA LYS A 281 4.64 17.37 -13.67
C LYS A 281 3.68 17.77 -12.54
N THR A 282 3.41 16.91 -11.56
CA THR A 282 2.55 17.19 -10.40
C THR A 282 3.33 17.65 -9.17
N GLY A 283 4.66 17.81 -9.26
CA GLY A 283 5.53 18.20 -8.14
C GLY A 283 5.56 19.71 -7.80
N GLY A 284 4.76 20.54 -8.47
CA GLY A 284 4.89 22.00 -8.44
C GLY A 284 4.17 22.74 -7.31
N GLU A 285 3.14 22.17 -6.68
CA GLU A 285 2.38 22.87 -5.64
C GLU A 285 2.28 22.04 -4.36
N LYS A 286 2.83 22.58 -3.27
CA LYS A 286 2.40 22.15 -1.94
C LYS A 286 0.91 22.47 -1.82
N PRO A 287 0.05 21.55 -1.37
CA PRO A 287 -1.33 21.89 -1.09
C PRO A 287 -1.35 22.93 0.04
N THR A 288 -1.68 24.17 -0.29
CA THR A 288 -2.19 25.13 0.67
C THR A 288 -3.60 24.67 1.00
N MET A 289 -3.85 24.22 2.24
CA MET A 289 -5.20 23.92 2.70
C MET A 289 -6.06 25.17 2.58
N THR A 290 -6.85 25.24 1.51
CA THR A 290 -7.91 26.23 1.37
C THR A 290 -9.21 25.49 1.70
N PRO A 291 -9.98 25.95 2.70
CA PRO A 291 -11.28 25.34 3.00
C PRO A 291 -12.15 25.31 1.74
N ALA A 292 -12.89 24.21 1.54
CA ALA A 292 -13.85 24.09 0.47
C ALA A 292 -14.80 25.31 0.47
N SER A 293 -14.98 25.91 -0.71
CA SER A 293 -15.87 27.05 -0.91
C SER A 293 -17.32 26.67 -0.53
N PRO A 294 -18.12 27.54 0.15
CA PRO A 294 -19.42 27.17 0.74
C PRO A 294 -20.56 26.87 -0.25
N GLY A 295 -20.27 26.67 -1.54
CA GLY A 295 -21.26 26.71 -2.62
C GLY A 295 -21.37 25.48 -3.51
N ALA A 296 -20.67 24.37 -3.21
CA ALA A 296 -20.86 23.14 -3.98
C ALA A 296 -22.22 22.50 -3.63
N PRO A 297 -23.09 22.18 -4.62
CA PRO A 297 -24.35 21.51 -4.34
C PRO A 297 -24.07 20.11 -3.78
N THR A 298 -24.39 19.93 -2.50
CA THR A 298 -24.39 18.63 -1.84
C THR A 298 -25.45 17.75 -2.48
N ALA A 299 -25.04 16.61 -3.02
CA ALA A 299 -25.97 15.55 -3.37
C ALA A 299 -26.80 15.19 -2.11
N PRO A 300 -28.11 14.98 -2.23
CA PRO A 300 -28.92 14.59 -1.09
C PRO A 300 -28.37 13.28 -0.51
N PRO A 301 -28.30 13.15 0.83
CA PRO A 301 -27.76 11.96 1.46
C PRO A 301 -28.58 10.75 1.02
N VAL A 302 -27.93 9.83 0.30
CA VAL A 302 -28.51 8.52 0.00
C VAL A 302 -28.61 7.79 1.33
N THR A 303 -29.84 7.66 1.83
CA THR A 303 -30.11 6.88 3.04
C THR A 303 -29.79 5.42 2.71
N PRO A 304 -28.89 4.75 3.46
CA PRO A 304 -28.72 3.30 3.32
C PRO A 304 -30.08 2.64 3.51
N PRO A 305 -30.40 1.55 2.77
CA PRO A 305 -31.59 0.77 3.09
C PRO A 305 -31.51 0.38 4.57
N ALA A 306 -32.57 0.70 5.31
CA ALA A 306 -32.66 0.39 6.73
C ALA A 306 -32.35 -1.09 6.92
N ALA A 307 -31.23 -1.38 7.56
CA ALA A 307 -30.96 -2.71 8.06
C ALA A 307 -32.03 -3.00 9.12
N GLU A 308 -32.99 -3.84 8.78
CA GLU A 308 -33.79 -4.55 9.77
C GLU A 308 -32.85 -5.50 10.52
N GLY A 309 -32.13 -4.95 11.50
CA GLY A 309 -31.19 -5.65 12.36
C GLY A 309 -31.46 -5.27 13.80
N LYS A 310 -31.93 -6.26 14.58
CA LYS A 310 -32.19 -6.19 16.01
C LYS A 310 -31.05 -5.46 16.75
N GLY A 311 -31.39 -4.48 17.59
CA GLY A 311 -30.42 -3.76 18.41
C GLY A 311 -29.56 -4.71 19.24
N GLN A 312 -28.27 -4.79 18.89
CA GLN A 312 -27.27 -5.42 19.74
C GLN A 312 -26.81 -4.39 20.76
N THR A 313 -27.09 -4.65 22.05
CA THR A 313 -26.55 -3.88 23.16
C THR A 313 -25.19 -4.49 23.55
N PHE A 314 -24.10 -3.76 23.36
CA PHE A 314 -22.77 -4.14 23.86
C PHE A 314 -22.59 -3.65 25.30
N SER A 315 -21.97 -4.46 26.16
CA SER A 315 -21.69 -4.12 27.57
C SER A 315 -20.43 -3.26 27.75
N SER A 316 -19.55 -3.19 26.73
CA SER A 316 -18.38 -2.32 26.71
C SER A 316 -17.89 -2.05 25.28
N LEU A 317 -17.08 -1.00 25.09
CA LEU A 317 -16.44 -0.72 23.80
C LEU A 317 -15.49 -1.85 23.35
N ALA A 318 -14.85 -2.53 24.30
CA ALA A 318 -14.01 -3.68 24.01
C ALA A 318 -14.82 -4.87 23.46
N GLU A 319 -16.05 -5.06 23.92
CA GLU A 319 -16.98 -6.07 23.37
C GLU A 319 -17.46 -5.68 21.97
N ALA A 320 -17.80 -4.40 21.75
CA ALA A 320 -18.16 -3.88 20.43
C ALA A 320 -17.00 -3.98 19.42
N ARG A 321 -15.75 -3.89 19.89
CA ARG A 321 -14.52 -3.95 19.09
C ARG A 321 -13.89 -5.34 19.00
N ASN A 322 -14.57 -6.39 19.46
CA ASN A 322 -14.02 -7.74 19.47
C ASN A 322 -13.72 -8.24 18.03
N GLY A 323 -12.44 -8.48 17.75
CA GLY A 323 -11.93 -8.77 16.40
C GLY A 323 -11.41 -7.53 15.66
N ARG A 324 -10.55 -7.74 14.66
CA ARG A 324 -9.95 -6.63 13.88
C ARG A 324 -10.88 -6.26 12.71
N PRO A 325 -11.32 -5.00 12.58
CA PRO A 325 -12.14 -4.58 11.45
C PRO A 325 -11.38 -4.70 10.14
N ARG A 326 -12.12 -4.97 9.05
CA ARG A 326 -11.56 -5.24 7.72
C ARG A 326 -10.86 -4.01 7.12
N THR A 327 -11.29 -2.81 7.51
CA THR A 327 -10.76 -1.54 7.04
C THR A 327 -10.74 -0.57 8.21
N LEU A 328 -9.67 0.22 8.29
CA LEU A 328 -9.57 1.37 9.18
C LEU A 328 -9.31 2.61 8.34
N THR A 329 -9.81 3.76 8.79
CA THR A 329 -9.49 5.06 8.19
C THR A 329 -8.43 5.71 9.05
N GLY A 330 -7.34 6.19 8.49
CA GLY A 330 -6.28 6.74 9.32
C GLY A 330 -5.33 7.65 8.58
N VAL A 331 -4.48 8.32 9.35
CA VAL A 331 -3.47 9.25 8.85
C VAL A 331 -2.11 8.87 9.40
N THR A 332 -1.07 9.03 8.57
CA THR A 332 0.32 8.94 9.03
C THR A 332 0.94 10.32 9.04
N LYS A 333 1.44 10.75 10.20
CA LYS A 333 2.15 12.02 10.36
C LYS A 333 3.64 11.79 10.53
N LYS A 334 4.45 12.51 9.75
CA LYS A 334 5.90 12.50 9.85
C LYS A 334 6.37 13.60 10.82
N ILE A 335 7.00 13.20 11.92
CA ILE A 335 7.52 14.09 12.96
C ILE A 335 9.05 13.98 13.00
N ARG A 336 9.76 15.11 13.08
CA ARG A 336 11.22 15.11 13.29
C ARG A 336 11.50 15.06 14.80
N THR A 337 12.24 14.06 15.24
CA THR A 337 12.71 13.90 16.64
C THR A 337 14.25 13.92 16.68
N GLY A 338 14.86 14.02 17.87
CA GLY A 338 16.32 13.93 17.99
C GLY A 338 16.90 12.57 17.61
N HIS A 339 16.06 11.52 17.57
CA HIS A 339 16.45 10.17 17.17
C HIS A 339 16.28 9.88 15.67
N GLY A 340 15.69 10.81 14.91
CA GLY A 340 15.45 10.58 13.48
C GLY A 340 14.13 11.17 12.99
N SER A 341 13.69 10.76 11.81
CA SER A 341 12.29 10.94 11.41
C SER A 341 11.45 9.85 12.05
N MET A 342 10.34 10.23 12.66
CA MET A 342 9.33 9.36 13.24
C MET A 342 8.06 9.44 12.40
N TYR A 343 7.35 8.33 12.28
CA TYR A 343 6.06 8.22 11.60
C TYR A 343 5.04 7.72 12.60
N VAL A 344 4.01 8.53 12.86
CA VAL A 344 2.91 8.20 13.77
C VAL A 344 1.69 7.93 12.90
N THR A 345 1.24 6.69 12.85
CA THR A 345 0.04 6.27 12.12
C THR A 345 -1.10 6.14 13.11
N MET A 346 -2.16 6.93 12.96
CA MET A 346 -3.35 6.87 13.80
C MET A 346 -4.53 6.40 12.94
N ASN A 347 -5.21 5.35 13.39
CA ASN A 347 -6.29 4.70 12.66
C ASN A 347 -7.55 4.63 13.52
N ASP A 348 -8.67 4.94 12.89
CA ASP A 348 -10.01 4.96 13.44
C ASP A 348 -10.87 3.84 12.85
N ASP A 349 -11.75 3.30 13.68
CA ASP A 349 -12.87 2.44 13.28
C ASP A 349 -14.20 3.18 13.37
N GLU A 350 -15.30 2.47 13.13
CA GLU A 350 -16.66 3.02 13.22
C GLU A 350 -17.04 3.52 14.63
N PHE A 351 -16.26 3.16 15.65
CA PHE A 351 -16.42 3.62 17.03
C PHE A 351 -15.39 4.69 17.43
N GLY A 352 -14.52 5.11 16.50
CA GLY A 352 -13.51 6.15 16.70
C GLY A 352 -12.07 5.60 16.83
N PRO A 353 -11.19 6.30 17.57
CA PRO A 353 -9.76 5.98 17.68
C PRO A 353 -9.49 4.54 18.09
N ARG A 354 -8.64 3.83 17.35
CA ARG A 354 -8.40 2.39 17.56
C ARG A 354 -6.93 2.00 17.60
N GLU A 355 -6.15 2.31 16.56
CA GLU A 355 -4.74 1.88 16.46
C GLU A 355 -3.80 3.10 16.34
N CYS A 356 -2.64 2.98 16.97
CA CYS A 356 -1.54 3.94 16.86
C CYS A 356 -0.22 3.20 16.64
N PHE A 357 0.42 3.39 15.50
CA PHE A 357 1.75 2.84 15.21
C PHE A 357 2.80 3.94 15.22
N VAL A 358 3.93 3.67 15.86
CA VAL A 358 5.05 4.63 15.98
C VAL A 358 6.31 3.99 15.43
N ILE A 359 6.78 4.47 14.28
CA ILE A 359 7.95 3.92 13.58
C ILE A 359 9.03 4.99 13.47
N LEU A 360 10.25 4.67 13.93
CA LEU A 360 11.43 5.49 13.64
C LEU A 360 12.06 5.05 12.31
N GLY A 361 12.35 6.01 11.43
CA GLY A 361 12.75 5.77 10.04
C GLY A 361 14.14 5.14 9.83
N LYS A 362 14.94 4.98 10.89
CA LYS A 362 16.15 4.14 10.86
C LYS A 362 15.89 2.91 11.76
N PRO A 363 15.84 1.69 11.21
CA PRO A 363 15.62 0.49 12.01
C PRO A 363 16.82 0.18 12.91
N GLY A 364 16.55 -0.27 14.13
CA GLY A 364 17.55 -0.66 15.13
C GLY A 364 17.74 0.35 16.29
N GLY A 365 18.24 -0.15 17.42
CA GLY A 365 18.55 0.64 18.62
C GLY A 365 17.41 0.75 19.64
N THR A 366 17.76 1.20 20.85
CA THR A 366 16.87 1.27 22.02
C THR A 366 15.64 2.15 21.77
N ALA A 367 15.81 3.31 21.12
CA ALA A 367 14.71 4.21 20.82
C ALA A 367 13.65 3.60 19.88
N ALA A 368 14.07 2.78 18.90
CA ALA A 368 13.14 2.10 17.99
C ALA A 368 12.32 1.03 18.70
N ALA A 369 12.95 0.25 19.59
CA ALA A 369 12.25 -0.77 20.39
C ALA A 369 11.21 -0.14 21.34
N PHE A 370 11.56 0.95 22.01
CA PHE A 370 10.61 1.68 22.87
C PHE A 370 9.52 2.39 22.08
N SER A 371 9.80 2.84 20.85
CA SER A 371 8.77 3.43 19.96
C SER A 371 7.70 2.40 19.58
N ASP A 372 8.11 1.18 19.20
CA ASP A 372 7.16 0.10 18.88
C ASP A 372 6.33 -0.28 20.12
N ALA A 373 6.98 -0.41 21.28
CA ALA A 373 6.30 -0.69 22.53
C ALA A 373 5.28 0.42 22.89
N LEU A 374 5.64 1.69 22.71
CA LEU A 374 4.76 2.83 22.94
C LEU A 374 3.52 2.77 22.04
N GLY A 375 3.67 2.54 20.74
CA GLY A 375 2.55 2.41 19.81
C GLY A 375 1.59 1.27 20.19
N ARG A 376 2.13 0.12 20.59
CA ARG A 376 1.33 -1.02 21.07
C ARG A 376 0.53 -0.68 22.32
N MET A 377 1.15 0.01 23.28
CA MET A 377 0.47 0.43 24.51
C MET A 377 -0.64 1.44 24.25
N ILE A 378 -0.40 2.41 23.35
CA ILE A 378 -1.43 3.38 22.94
C ILE A 378 -2.57 2.66 22.22
N THR A 379 -2.26 1.77 21.28
CA THR A 379 -3.28 0.95 20.58
C THR A 379 -4.13 0.16 21.56
N MET A 380 -3.52 -0.47 22.56
CA MET A 380 -4.24 -1.19 23.60
C MET A 380 -5.15 -0.24 24.39
N ALA A 381 -4.65 0.92 24.83
CA ALA A 381 -5.45 1.91 25.56
C ALA A 381 -6.66 2.38 24.73
N LEU A 382 -6.44 2.76 23.47
CA LEU A 382 -7.51 3.21 22.56
C LEU A 382 -8.54 2.11 22.29
N THR A 383 -8.10 0.86 22.10
CA THR A 383 -8.99 -0.29 21.90
C THR A 383 -9.94 -0.48 23.08
N HIS A 384 -9.47 -0.21 24.31
CA HIS A 384 -10.26 -0.27 25.54
C HIS A 384 -11.02 1.03 25.88
N GLY A 385 -11.03 2.01 24.96
CA GLY A 385 -11.84 3.22 25.08
C GLY A 385 -11.18 4.37 25.84
N ALA A 386 -9.84 4.38 25.95
CA ALA A 386 -9.13 5.56 26.44
C ALA A 386 -9.39 6.76 25.52
N ASP A 387 -9.66 7.91 26.11
CA ASP A 387 -9.81 9.17 25.39
C ASP A 387 -8.44 9.59 24.80
N PRO A 388 -8.33 9.85 23.48
CA PRO A 388 -7.10 10.37 22.88
C PRO A 388 -6.56 11.63 23.55
N ALA A 389 -7.43 12.48 24.11
CA ALA A 389 -7.03 13.67 24.86
C ALA A 389 -6.25 13.30 26.14
N GLU A 390 -6.65 12.24 26.82
CA GLU A 390 -5.94 11.73 27.99
C GLU A 390 -4.60 11.10 27.60
N VAL A 391 -4.56 10.35 26.50
CA VAL A 391 -3.29 9.81 25.97
C VAL A 391 -2.33 10.95 25.61
N VAL A 392 -2.80 11.99 24.93
CA VAL A 392 -2.01 13.20 24.63
C VAL A 392 -1.50 13.84 25.91
N HIS A 393 -2.35 13.99 26.93
CA HIS A 393 -1.97 14.58 28.20
C HIS A 393 -0.83 13.82 28.89
N GLN A 394 -0.86 12.48 28.87
CA GLN A 394 0.19 11.64 29.48
C GLN A 394 1.52 11.72 28.73
N LEU A 395 1.50 11.89 27.40
CA LEU A 395 2.69 11.83 26.56
C LEU A 395 3.35 13.19 26.33
N ARG A 396 2.57 14.27 26.39
CA ARG A 396 3.03 15.63 26.09
C ARG A 396 4.06 16.08 27.13
N GLY A 397 5.15 16.69 26.65
CA GLY A 397 6.17 17.26 27.52
C GLY A 397 7.21 16.27 28.06
N ILE A 398 7.08 14.97 27.79
CA ILE A 398 8.13 13.98 28.12
C ILE A 398 9.41 14.33 27.35
N GLN A 399 10.55 14.33 28.03
CA GLN A 399 11.86 14.69 27.45
C GLN A 399 12.86 13.55 27.65
N ASP A 400 13.72 13.32 26.66
CA ASP A 400 14.77 12.29 26.69
C ASP A 400 16.19 12.85 26.45
N GLY A 401 16.33 14.18 26.54
CA GLY A 401 17.59 14.88 26.34
C GLY A 401 18.01 15.08 24.88
N HIS A 402 17.18 14.67 23.92
CA HIS A 402 17.46 14.81 22.49
C HIS A 402 16.31 15.54 21.76
N PRO A 403 16.04 16.83 22.06
CA PRO A 403 14.99 17.55 21.37
C PRO A 403 15.35 17.85 19.92
N ALA A 404 14.33 17.93 19.06
CA ALA A 404 14.43 18.41 17.69
C ALA A 404 13.68 19.73 17.52
N GLY A 405 14.40 20.75 17.04
CA GLY A 405 13.87 22.11 16.88
C GLY A 405 14.23 23.03 18.05
N VAL A 406 13.70 24.26 18.02
CA VAL A 406 13.97 25.30 19.02
C VAL A 406 12.67 26.04 19.32
N GLY A 407 12.47 26.44 20.58
CA GLY A 407 11.29 27.20 21.01
C GLY A 407 10.05 26.32 21.22
N PRO A 408 8.84 26.92 21.29
CA PRO A 408 7.60 26.21 21.63
C PRO A 408 7.23 25.07 20.66
N SER A 409 7.75 25.10 19.43
CA SER A 409 7.54 24.07 18.42
C SER A 409 8.52 22.90 18.50
N ALA A 410 9.49 22.90 19.42
CA ALA A 410 10.47 21.83 19.58
C ALA A 410 9.83 20.51 20.05
N VAL A 411 10.15 19.42 19.36
CA VAL A 411 9.72 18.06 19.75
C VAL A 411 10.72 17.52 20.76
N LEU A 412 10.26 17.23 21.98
CA LEU A 412 11.16 17.00 23.12
C LEU A 412 11.65 15.56 23.26
N SER A 413 10.90 14.60 22.70
CA SER A 413 11.19 13.17 22.69
C SER A 413 10.28 12.45 21.70
N VAL A 414 10.42 11.12 21.59
CA VAL A 414 9.47 10.26 20.85
C VAL A 414 8.04 10.38 21.40
N PRO A 415 7.77 10.16 22.71
CA PRO A 415 6.43 10.37 23.29
C PRO A 415 5.83 11.76 23.02
N ASP A 416 6.62 12.83 23.17
CA ASP A 416 6.14 14.19 22.90
C ASP A 416 5.77 14.39 21.42
N GLY A 417 6.54 13.77 20.51
CA GLY A 417 6.21 13.76 19.09
C GLY A 417 4.92 13.02 18.76
N VAL A 418 4.62 11.93 19.47
CA VAL A 418 3.34 11.20 19.34
C VAL A 418 2.19 12.05 19.87
N ALA A 419 2.37 12.70 21.02
CA ALA A 419 1.38 13.62 21.58
C ALA A 419 1.02 14.74 20.59
N ARG A 420 2.01 15.34 19.92
CA ARG A 420 1.81 16.37 18.90
C ARG A 420 1.01 15.83 17.71
N ALA A 421 1.40 14.66 17.18
CA ALA A 421 0.71 14.05 16.05
C ALA A 421 -0.75 13.74 16.36
N MET A 422 -1.03 13.17 17.55
CA MET A 422 -2.39 12.87 18.02
C MET A 422 -3.19 14.14 18.30
N SER A 423 -2.60 15.16 18.94
CA SER A 423 -3.27 16.44 19.20
C SER A 423 -3.80 17.07 17.91
N GLU A 424 -2.95 17.10 16.88
CA GLU A 424 -3.28 17.67 15.58
C GLU A 424 -4.26 16.80 14.80
N HIS A 425 -4.25 15.48 14.96
CA HIS A 425 -5.17 14.58 14.26
C HIS A 425 -6.59 14.63 14.83
N TYR A 426 -6.71 14.59 16.16
CA TYR A 426 -8.00 14.55 16.86
C TYR A 426 -8.51 15.94 17.28
N LEU A 427 -7.90 17.02 16.76
CA LEU A 427 -8.28 18.41 17.02
C LEU A 427 -8.40 18.73 18.53
N ILE A 428 -7.47 18.20 19.33
CA ILE A 428 -7.48 18.38 20.78
C ILE A 428 -6.99 19.80 21.09
N GLU A 429 -7.89 20.65 21.59
CA GLU A 429 -7.59 22.03 21.96
C GLU A 429 -6.57 22.11 23.12
N ASP A 430 -5.64 23.07 23.01
CA ASP A 430 -4.60 23.38 24.01
C ASP A 430 -5.20 24.06 25.27
N SER A 431 -6.13 23.38 25.94
CA SER A 431 -6.79 23.90 27.15
C SER A 431 -6.10 23.51 28.47
N LEU A 432 -4.99 22.76 28.40
CA LEU A 432 -4.25 22.28 29.57
C LEU A 432 -3.01 23.15 29.82
N PRO A 433 -2.67 23.45 31.09
CA PRO A 433 -1.70 24.47 31.45
C PRO A 433 -0.34 24.22 30.80
N ASP A 434 0.17 25.27 30.17
CA ASP A 434 1.40 25.26 29.39
C ASP A 434 2.58 24.98 30.34
N THR A 435 3.15 23.77 30.32
CA THR A 435 4.40 23.45 31.04
C THR A 435 5.63 24.11 30.39
N ARG A 436 5.42 25.06 29.46
CA ARG A 436 6.43 25.74 28.63
C ARG A 436 7.17 26.90 29.30
N GLU A 437 7.06 27.09 30.60
CA GLU A 437 7.89 28.08 31.32
C GLU A 437 9.28 27.55 31.72
N LEU A 438 10.00 26.84 30.84
CA LEU A 438 11.44 26.64 31.05
C LEU A 438 12.21 26.68 29.73
N PRO A 439 13.28 27.51 29.61
CA PRO A 439 14.15 27.54 28.44
C PRO A 439 15.11 26.34 28.52
N ILE A 440 14.60 25.13 28.31
CA ILE A 440 15.35 23.89 28.44
C ILE A 440 15.65 23.34 27.05
N ILE A 441 16.94 23.28 26.72
CA ILE A 441 17.46 22.70 25.46
C ILE A 441 17.42 21.16 25.50
N GLY A 442 16.81 20.58 26.55
CA GLY A 442 16.65 19.16 26.81
C GLY A 442 16.99 18.82 28.26
N ALA A 443 16.54 17.66 28.75
CA ALA A 443 16.97 17.13 30.03
C ALA A 443 18.36 16.51 29.94
N CYS A 444 19.20 16.71 30.95
CA CYS A 444 20.52 16.10 31.03
C CYS A 444 20.39 14.57 31.05
N PRO A 445 21.10 13.83 30.18
CA PRO A 445 21.02 12.37 30.15
C PRO A 445 21.53 11.72 31.44
N ASP A 446 22.40 12.39 32.20
CA ASP A 446 22.99 11.83 33.42
C ASP A 446 22.12 12.06 34.66
N CYS A 447 21.44 13.20 34.76
CA CYS A 447 20.76 13.60 36.01
C CYS A 447 19.36 14.21 35.81
N GLY A 448 18.87 14.30 34.58
CA GLY A 448 17.54 14.84 34.25
C GLY A 448 17.38 16.35 34.44
N SER A 449 18.40 17.07 34.93
CA SER A 449 18.36 18.53 35.09
C SER A 449 18.37 19.25 33.74
N GLY A 450 17.84 20.47 33.66
CA GLY A 450 17.80 21.24 32.41
C GLY A 450 19.18 21.50 31.81
N LEU A 451 19.27 21.43 30.48
CA LEU A 451 20.46 21.75 29.69
C LEU A 451 20.41 23.16 29.11
N THR A 452 21.56 23.81 29.06
CA THR A 452 21.80 25.15 28.48
C THR A 452 22.86 25.07 27.38
N ARG A 453 22.86 26.02 26.43
CA ARG A 453 23.88 26.10 25.37
C ARG A 453 24.87 27.17 25.74
N GLN A 454 26.14 26.80 25.77
CA GLN A 454 27.24 27.71 26.01
C GLN A 454 28.38 27.34 25.06
N GLU A 455 28.89 28.32 24.31
CA GLU A 455 30.08 28.18 23.44
C GLU A 455 30.02 27.00 22.44
N GLY A 456 28.83 26.72 21.87
CA GLY A 456 28.65 25.63 20.90
C GLY A 456 28.45 24.24 21.52
N CYS A 457 28.47 24.14 22.86
CA CYS A 457 28.22 22.92 23.61
C CYS A 457 26.90 22.99 24.38
N VAL A 458 26.26 21.84 24.54
CA VAL A 458 25.12 21.65 25.43
C VAL A 458 25.66 21.23 26.80
N VAL A 459 25.36 21.98 27.85
CA VAL A 459 25.95 21.83 29.20
C VAL A 459 24.87 21.64 30.26
N CYS A 460 25.09 20.73 31.21
CA CYS A 460 24.31 20.60 32.43
C CYS A 460 25.07 21.22 33.61
N HIS A 461 24.53 22.30 34.18
CA HIS A 461 25.15 22.92 35.36
C HIS A 461 24.96 22.11 36.65
N SER A 462 24.07 21.13 36.68
CA SER A 462 23.80 20.32 37.89
C SER A 462 24.75 19.14 38.06
N CYS A 463 25.21 18.50 36.97
CA CYS A 463 26.12 17.35 37.04
C CYS A 463 27.42 17.50 36.23
N GLY A 464 27.58 18.59 35.47
CA GLY A 464 28.77 18.84 34.66
C GLY A 464 28.78 18.14 33.29
N TYR A 465 27.69 17.48 32.89
CA TYR A 465 27.56 16.90 31.55
C TYR A 465 27.77 17.97 30.46
N SER A 466 28.57 17.67 29.44
CA SER A 466 28.73 18.55 28.27
C SER A 466 28.85 17.76 26.96
N LYS A 467 28.22 18.26 25.90
CA LYS A 467 28.31 17.69 24.55
C LYS A 467 28.39 18.80 23.50
N CYS A 468 29.52 18.87 22.81
CA CYS A 468 29.78 19.86 21.77
C CYS A 468 29.34 19.34 20.39
N SER A 469 28.92 20.27 19.52
CA SER A 469 28.47 19.97 18.15
C SER A 469 29.64 19.86 17.20
#